data_AF-A0A957YJY9-F1
#
_entry.id   AF-A0A957YJY9-F1
#
_cell.length_a   1.000
_cell.length_b   1.000
_cell.length_c   1.000
_cell.angle_alpha   90.00
_cell.angle_beta   90.00
_cell.angle_gamma   90.00
#
_symmetry.space_group_name_H-M   'P 1'
#
loop_
_entity.id
_entity.type
_entity.pdbx_description
1 polymer ?
#
loop_
_entity_poly.entity_id
_entity_poly.type
_entity_poly.pdbx_seq_one_letter_code
_entity_poly.pdbx_strand_id
1 'polypeptide(L)'
;LLVIDPDTHYLLLIGAYRSNEIDAGHPLNLTLNELRQTEQLISEISLQPLNLLHVTNLISDTLNSPLDRVQPLAELTLAKTNGNPFFVNEFLTSLYEENRLVFAPPTAEAGDQAGWQWDITQLRQLSITDNVVELMAAKIQKLAKATQHVLEMAACIGNKFDLETLAIVYEKTAGKTADDLWP
;
A
#
# COMPACT_ATOMS: atom_id res chain seq x y z
N LEU A 1 17.07 9.69 -2.18
CA LEU A 1 18.38 10.23 -2.63
C LEU A 1 18.27 11.75 -2.66
N LEU A 2 19.24 12.45 -2.09
CA LEU A 2 19.38 13.91 -2.13
C LEU A 2 20.74 14.22 -2.75
N VAL A 3 20.77 15.07 -3.76
CA VAL A 3 22.00 15.51 -4.43
C VAL A 3 22.10 17.02 -4.36
N ILE A 4 23.26 17.52 -3.94
CA ILE A 4 23.59 18.95 -3.88
C ILE A 4 24.77 19.20 -4.82
N ASP A 5 24.58 20.13 -5.74
CA ASP A 5 25.66 20.63 -6.59
C ASP A 5 26.25 21.90 -5.97
N PRO A 6 27.53 21.91 -5.58
CA PRO A 6 28.16 23.06 -4.91
C PRO A 6 28.17 24.35 -5.74
N ASP A 7 28.11 24.28 -7.08
CA ASP A 7 28.07 25.46 -7.94
C ASP A 7 26.64 26.00 -8.13
N THR A 8 25.63 25.15 -7.93
CA THR A 8 24.21 25.49 -8.11
C THR A 8 23.56 25.83 -6.78
N HIS A 9 23.62 27.11 -6.40
CA HIS A 9 23.24 27.61 -5.07
C HIS A 9 21.73 27.53 -4.72
N TYR A 10 20.87 27.16 -5.68
CA TYR A 10 19.40 27.20 -5.53
C TYR A 10 18.69 25.94 -6.04
N LEU A 11 19.40 24.82 -6.19
CA LEU A 11 18.81 23.57 -6.68
C LEU A 11 19.08 22.41 -5.71
N LEU A 12 18.00 21.76 -5.25
CA LEU A 12 18.05 20.49 -4.54
C LEU A 12 17.32 19.44 -5.37
N LEU A 13 18.03 18.36 -5.73
CA LEU A 13 17.44 17.24 -6.44
C LEU A 13 17.07 16.14 -5.45
N ILE A 14 15.80 15.73 -5.47
CA ILE A 14 15.27 14.63 -4.66
C ILE A 14 14.81 13.51 -5.58
N GLY A 15 15.43 12.34 -5.45
CA GLY A 15 15.07 11.14 -6.20
C GLY A 15 14.54 10.04 -5.29
N ALA A 16 13.46 9.38 -5.70
CA ALA A 16 12.93 8.18 -5.09
C ALA A 16 12.88 7.05 -6.13
N TYR A 17 13.34 5.87 -5.76
CA TYR A 17 13.36 4.70 -6.63
C TYR A 17 13.23 3.40 -5.84
N ARG A 18 12.86 2.32 -6.54
CA ARG A 18 12.78 0.97 -5.98
C ARG A 18 14.12 0.28 -6.20
N SER A 19 14.84 0.01 -5.11
CA SER A 19 16.18 -0.57 -5.18
C SER A 19 16.22 -1.96 -5.82
N ASN A 20 15.11 -2.70 -5.80
CA ASN A 20 14.98 -4.02 -6.40
C ASN A 20 14.63 -4.00 -7.90
N GLU A 21 14.38 -2.82 -8.49
CA GLU A 21 14.06 -2.65 -9.92
C GLU A 21 15.20 -1.98 -10.70
N ILE A 22 16.32 -1.71 -10.01
CA ILE A 22 17.52 -1.11 -10.59
C ILE A 22 18.63 -2.14 -10.52
N ASP A 23 18.84 -2.86 -11.62
CA ASP A 23 19.99 -3.73 -11.76
C ASP A 23 21.30 -2.94 -11.93
N ALA A 24 22.43 -3.65 -12.02
CA ALA A 24 23.74 -3.02 -12.19
C ALA A 24 23.90 -2.28 -13.54
N GLY A 25 23.12 -2.64 -14.56
CA GLY A 25 23.17 -2.03 -15.89
C GLY A 25 22.22 -0.84 -16.06
N HIS A 26 21.31 -0.63 -15.12
CA HIS A 26 20.30 0.41 -15.21
C HIS A 26 20.94 1.82 -15.23
N PRO A 27 20.54 2.73 -16.15
CA PRO A 27 21.17 4.05 -16.31
C PRO A 27 21.25 4.87 -15.02
N LEU A 28 20.22 4.77 -14.16
CA LEU A 28 20.23 5.41 -12.84
C LEU A 28 21.36 4.87 -11.94
N ASN A 29 21.60 3.55 -11.91
CA ASN A 29 22.67 2.99 -11.07
C ASN A 29 24.06 3.46 -11.53
N LEU A 30 24.27 3.48 -12.85
CA LEU A 30 25.49 4.00 -13.47
C LEU A 30 25.70 5.47 -13.09
N THR A 31 24.67 6.30 -13.27
CA THR A 31 24.71 7.73 -12.92
C THR A 31 24.99 7.94 -11.43
N LEU A 32 24.35 7.16 -10.54
CA LEU A 32 24.59 7.25 -9.09
C LEU A 32 26.01 6.84 -8.72
N ASN A 33 26.57 5.82 -9.39
CA ASN A 33 27.94 5.39 -9.14
C ASN A 33 28.97 6.42 -9.63
N GLU A 34 28.72 7.07 -10.76
CA GLU A 34 29.54 8.20 -11.23
C GLU A 34 29.48 9.37 -10.24
N LEU A 35 28.28 9.76 -9.81
CA LEU A 35 28.12 10.85 -8.82
C LEU A 35 28.81 10.50 -7.49
N ARG A 36 28.75 9.25 -7.03
CA ARG A 36 29.45 8.79 -5.81
C ARG A 36 30.97 8.87 -5.91
N GLN A 37 31.54 8.90 -7.13
CA GLN A 37 32.97 9.07 -7.36
C GLN A 37 33.40 10.55 -7.38
N THR A 38 32.44 11.48 -7.47
CA THR A 38 32.71 12.92 -7.35
C THR A 38 32.73 13.35 -5.88
N GLU A 39 33.32 14.52 -5.58
CA GLU A 39 33.27 15.11 -4.23
C GLU A 39 31.87 15.67 -3.87
N GLN A 40 30.84 15.46 -4.70
CA GLN A 40 29.49 15.94 -4.44
C GLN A 40 28.80 15.16 -3.31
N LEU A 41 28.03 15.89 -2.51
CA LEU A 41 27.34 15.35 -1.33
C LEU A 41 26.05 14.66 -1.76
N ILE A 42 26.08 13.32 -1.79
CA ILE A 42 24.91 12.48 -2.00
C ILE A 42 24.45 11.91 -0.66
N SER A 43 23.19 12.18 -0.28
CA SER A 43 22.55 11.53 0.85
C SER A 43 21.54 10.48 0.37
N GLU A 44 21.70 9.25 0.86
CA GLU A 44 20.79 8.15 0.57
C GLU A 44 20.01 7.77 1.83
N ILE A 45 18.68 7.71 1.70
CA ILE A 45 17.78 7.30 2.77
C ILE A 45 17.11 6.02 2.28
N SER A 46 17.44 4.90 2.91
CA SER A 46 16.81 3.62 2.64
C SER A 46 15.57 3.47 3.52
N LEU A 47 14.40 3.44 2.90
CA LEU A 47 13.13 3.26 3.61
C LEU A 47 12.95 1.78 3.96
N GLN A 48 12.91 1.50 5.27
CA GLN A 48 12.62 0.17 5.80
C GLN A 48 11.12 -0.01 6.02
N PRO A 49 10.62 -1.26 6.07
CA PRO A 49 9.25 -1.53 6.50
C PRO A 49 8.97 -0.93 7.89
N LEU A 50 7.70 -0.59 8.13
CA LEU A 50 7.23 -0.12 9.42
C LEU A 50 7.47 -1.18 10.49
N ASN A 51 8.07 -0.77 11.60
CA ASN A 51 8.19 -1.63 12.78
C ASN A 51 6.89 -1.59 13.60
N LEU A 52 6.82 -2.41 14.64
CA LEU A 52 5.64 -2.48 15.51
C LEU A 52 5.25 -1.11 16.08
N LEU A 53 6.21 -0.33 16.56
CA LEU A 53 5.94 1.00 17.12
C LEU A 53 5.29 1.94 16.09
N HIS A 54 5.79 1.95 14.86
CA HIS A 54 5.22 2.76 13.78
C HIS A 54 3.79 2.32 13.45
N VAL A 55 3.54 1.00 13.37
CA VAL A 55 2.19 0.47 13.10
C VAL A 55 1.23 0.78 14.26
N THR A 56 1.68 0.64 15.51
CA THR A 56 0.87 0.97 16.69
C THR A 56 0.48 2.45 16.70
N ASN A 57 1.42 3.35 16.45
CA ASN A 57 1.14 4.78 16.37
C ASN A 57 0.18 5.11 15.22
N LEU A 58 0.41 4.54 14.04
CA LEU A 58 -0.46 4.73 12.87
C LEU A 58 -1.91 4.32 13.18
N ILE A 59 -2.10 3.15 13.80
CA ILE A 59 -3.44 2.64 14.15
C ILE A 59 -4.07 3.47 15.28
N SER A 60 -3.29 3.84 16.30
CA SER A 60 -3.73 4.71 17.39
C SER A 60 -4.29 6.02 16.87
N ASP A 61 -3.54 6.69 15.98
CA ASP A 61 -3.93 7.97 15.39
C ASP A 61 -5.14 7.81 14.46
N THR A 62 -5.19 6.73 13.68
CA THR A 62 -6.30 6.45 12.74
C THR A 62 -7.61 6.16 13.48
N LEU A 63 -7.55 5.39 14.57
CA LEU A 63 -8.73 4.95 15.33
C LEU A 63 -9.03 5.84 16.55
N ASN A 64 -8.23 6.89 16.77
CA ASN A 64 -8.28 7.75 17.96
C ASN A 64 -8.41 6.92 19.26
N SER A 65 -7.53 5.90 19.40
CA SER A 65 -7.62 4.90 20.46
C SER A 65 -6.26 4.76 21.18
N PRO A 66 -6.24 4.57 22.50
CA PRO A 66 -4.99 4.42 23.27
C PRO A 66 -4.05 3.32 22.75
N LEU A 67 -2.73 3.55 22.88
CA LEU A 67 -1.68 2.65 22.38
C LEU A 67 -1.80 1.21 22.91
N ASP A 68 -2.14 1.06 24.19
CA ASP A 68 -2.35 -0.24 24.85
C ASP A 68 -3.54 -1.01 24.26
N ARG A 69 -4.62 -0.30 23.89
CA ARG A 69 -5.80 -0.89 23.25
C ARG A 69 -5.50 -1.34 21.82
N VAL A 70 -4.73 -0.56 21.06
CA VAL A 70 -4.42 -0.88 19.66
C VAL A 70 -3.26 -1.85 19.48
N GLN A 71 -2.39 -2.01 20.49
CA GLN A 71 -1.20 -2.87 20.39
C GLN A 71 -1.51 -4.29 19.87
N PRO A 72 -2.54 -5.01 20.37
CA PRO A 72 -2.87 -6.34 19.83
C PRO A 72 -3.27 -6.33 18.35
N LEU A 73 -3.94 -5.27 17.89
CA LEU A 73 -4.31 -5.07 16.49
C LEU A 73 -3.08 -4.72 15.65
N ALA A 74 -2.14 -3.94 16.19
CA ALA A 74 -0.88 -3.60 15.55
C ALA A 74 0.03 -4.82 15.37
N GLU A 75 0.12 -5.71 16.36
CA GLU A 75 0.85 -6.97 16.26
C GLU A 75 0.28 -7.85 15.15
N LEU A 76 -1.05 -7.99 15.09
CA LEU A 76 -1.74 -8.73 14.04
C LEU A 76 -1.47 -8.12 12.66
N THR A 77 -1.61 -6.80 12.55
CA THR A 77 -1.41 -6.05 11.31
C THR A 77 0.04 -6.19 10.83
N LEU A 78 1.02 -6.04 11.72
CA LEU A 78 2.43 -6.19 11.38
C LEU A 78 2.75 -7.61 10.89
N ALA A 79 2.25 -8.64 11.59
CA ALA A 79 2.44 -10.04 11.20
C ALA A 79 1.87 -10.35 9.82
N LYS A 80 0.80 -9.66 9.41
CA LYS A 80 0.16 -9.85 8.10
C LYS A 80 0.82 -9.08 6.97
N THR A 81 1.34 -7.91 7.28
CA THR A 81 1.77 -6.94 6.27
C THR A 81 3.28 -6.85 6.14
N ASN A 82 4.02 -7.48 7.05
CA ASN A 82 5.46 -7.35 7.21
C ASN A 82 5.92 -5.88 7.26
N GLY A 83 5.06 -5.01 7.81
CA GLY A 83 5.35 -3.57 7.93
C GLY A 83 5.27 -2.80 6.61
N ASN A 84 4.80 -3.40 5.52
CA ASN A 84 4.62 -2.66 4.27
C ASN A 84 3.46 -1.65 4.42
N PRO A 85 3.70 -0.32 4.32
CA PRO A 85 2.68 0.70 4.55
C PRO A 85 1.42 0.56 3.69
N PHE A 86 1.58 0.16 2.42
CA PHE A 86 0.45 -0.07 1.52
C PHE A 86 -0.41 -1.23 2.03
N PHE A 87 0.23 -2.32 2.46
CA PHE A 87 -0.49 -3.49 2.99
C PHE A 87 -1.12 -3.24 4.36
N VAL A 88 -0.52 -2.40 5.20
CA VAL A 88 -1.14 -1.93 6.46
C VAL A 88 -2.47 -1.25 6.16
N ASN A 89 -2.49 -0.31 5.22
CA ASN A 89 -3.72 0.40 4.84
C ASN A 89 -4.76 -0.55 4.23
N GLU A 90 -4.36 -1.44 3.31
CA GLU A 90 -5.28 -2.39 2.69
C GLU A 90 -5.91 -3.34 3.71
N PHE A 91 -5.13 -3.84 4.68
CA PHE A 91 -5.62 -4.70 5.73
C PHE A 91 -6.62 -3.98 6.66
N LEU A 92 -6.31 -2.76 7.10
CA LEU A 92 -7.24 -1.99 7.93
C LEU A 92 -8.53 -1.65 7.17
N THR A 93 -8.41 -1.32 5.90
CA THR A 93 -9.56 -1.05 5.02
C THR A 93 -10.42 -2.30 4.84
N SER A 94 -9.83 -3.48 4.66
CA SER A 94 -10.61 -4.71 4.55
C SER A 94 -11.35 -5.07 5.85
N LEU A 95 -10.74 -4.83 7.01
CA LEU A 95 -11.43 -5.01 8.30
C LEU A 95 -12.64 -4.08 8.42
N TYR A 96 -12.53 -2.85 7.92
CA TYR A 96 -13.66 -1.92 7.87
C TYR A 96 -14.76 -2.38 6.90
N GLU A 97 -14.40 -2.70 5.66
CA GLU A 97 -15.34 -3.18 4.62
C GLU A 97 -16.11 -4.45 5.05
N GLU A 98 -15.47 -5.31 5.84
CA GLU A 98 -16.05 -6.56 6.34
C GLU A 98 -16.76 -6.41 7.70
N ASN A 99 -16.99 -5.16 8.15
CA ASN A 99 -17.64 -4.83 9.42
C ASN A 99 -16.96 -5.48 10.64
N ARG A 100 -15.64 -5.68 10.58
CA ARG A 100 -14.81 -6.16 11.70
C ARG A 100 -14.21 -5.02 12.51
N LEU A 101 -14.10 -3.85 11.88
CA LEU A 101 -13.76 -2.58 12.49
C LEU A 101 -14.97 -1.67 12.34
N VAL A 102 -15.71 -1.45 13.42
CA VAL A 102 -17.01 -0.76 13.39
C VAL A 102 -16.96 0.48 14.27
N PHE A 103 -17.40 1.62 13.75
CA PHE A 103 -17.50 2.84 14.53
C PHE A 103 -18.82 2.86 15.32
N ALA A 104 -18.72 2.87 16.65
CA ALA A 104 -19.85 3.08 17.55
C ALA A 104 -19.93 4.57 17.92
N PRO A 105 -20.95 5.31 17.46
CA PRO A 105 -21.06 6.73 17.77
C PRO A 105 -21.34 6.96 19.26
N PRO A 106 -20.91 8.10 19.82
CA PRO A 106 -21.24 8.45 21.20
C PRO A 106 -22.76 8.64 21.35
N THR A 107 -23.38 7.79 22.16
CA THR A 107 -24.78 7.92 22.59
C THR A 107 -24.84 8.16 24.09
N ALA A 108 -25.97 8.67 24.59
CA ALA A 108 -26.19 8.89 26.02
C ALA A 108 -26.04 7.61 26.87
N GLU A 109 -26.18 6.44 26.24
CA GLU A 109 -26.05 5.12 26.85
C GLU A 109 -24.65 4.52 26.67
N ALA A 110 -23.88 4.95 25.66
CA ALA A 110 -22.59 4.36 25.31
C ALA A 110 -21.43 4.85 26.19
N GLY A 111 -21.49 6.06 26.76
CA GLY A 111 -20.42 6.60 27.61
C GLY A 111 -19.02 6.41 27.00
N ASP A 112 -18.08 5.82 27.76
CA ASP A 112 -16.69 5.53 27.35
C ASP A 112 -16.56 4.39 26.31
N GLN A 113 -17.65 3.72 25.91
CA GLN A 113 -17.67 2.70 24.85
C GLN A 113 -17.79 3.30 23.44
N ALA A 114 -17.90 4.63 23.33
CA ALA A 114 -17.91 5.31 22.04
C ALA A 114 -16.56 5.17 21.31
N GLY A 115 -16.60 5.14 19.98
CA GLY A 115 -15.44 5.07 19.11
C GLY A 115 -15.35 3.77 18.31
N TRP A 116 -14.18 3.49 17.77
CA TRP A 116 -13.94 2.27 16.99
C TRP A 116 -13.95 1.02 17.86
N GLN A 117 -14.58 -0.04 17.36
CA GLN A 117 -14.76 -1.32 18.04
C GLN A 117 -14.27 -2.45 17.14
N TRP A 118 -13.57 -3.41 17.74
CA TRP A 118 -13.08 -4.63 17.11
C TRP A 118 -12.92 -5.74 18.16
N ASP A 119 -13.08 -6.99 17.74
CA ASP A 119 -12.82 -8.17 18.57
C ASP A 119 -11.52 -8.83 18.12
N ILE A 120 -10.46 -8.63 18.91
CA ILE A 120 -9.14 -9.19 18.59
C ILE A 120 -9.15 -10.73 18.53
N THR A 121 -10.02 -11.38 19.29
CA THR A 121 -10.11 -12.84 19.34
C THR A 121 -10.68 -13.35 18.02
N GLN A 122 -11.76 -12.73 17.53
CA GLN A 122 -12.35 -13.06 16.23
C GLN A 122 -11.37 -12.77 15.09
N LEU A 123 -10.69 -11.61 15.13
CA LEU A 123 -9.71 -11.24 14.12
C LEU A 123 -8.59 -12.28 14.03
N ARG A 124 -8.04 -12.73 15.17
CA ARG A 124 -6.99 -13.76 15.19
C ARG A 124 -7.42 -15.10 14.60
N GLN A 125 -8.68 -15.50 14.78
CA GLN A 125 -9.20 -16.76 14.23
C GLN A 125 -9.37 -16.74 12.71
N LEU A 126 -9.87 -15.61 12.17
CA LEU A 126 -9.99 -15.41 10.72
C LEU A 126 -8.61 -15.30 10.06
N SER A 127 -7.64 -14.77 10.82
CA SER A 127 -6.30 -14.45 10.32
C SER A 127 -5.33 -15.62 10.30
N ILE A 128 -5.72 -16.87 10.54
CA ILE A 128 -4.76 -18.00 10.47
C ILE A 128 -4.40 -18.35 9.02
N THR A 129 -5.23 -17.95 8.04
CA THR A 129 -5.09 -18.38 6.64
C THR A 129 -4.42 -17.39 5.68
N ASP A 130 -4.47 -16.07 5.91
CA ASP A 130 -4.29 -15.17 4.76
C ASP A 130 -2.96 -14.36 4.72
N ASN A 131 -2.26 -14.38 3.59
CA ASN A 131 -1.21 -13.42 3.22
C ASN A 131 -1.79 -12.24 2.40
N VAL A 132 -1.03 -11.17 2.16
CA VAL A 132 -1.56 -9.99 1.44
C VAL A 132 -1.88 -10.27 -0.03
N VAL A 133 -1.22 -11.26 -0.64
CA VAL A 133 -1.54 -11.68 -2.01
C VAL A 133 -2.95 -12.27 -2.06
N GLU A 134 -3.32 -13.05 -1.04
CA GLU A 134 -4.67 -13.60 -0.89
C GLU A 134 -5.71 -12.51 -0.62
N LEU A 135 -5.36 -11.47 0.16
CA LEU A 135 -6.24 -10.30 0.33
C LEU A 135 -6.53 -9.59 -1.00
N MET A 136 -5.48 -9.31 -1.78
CA MET A 136 -5.64 -8.65 -3.09
C MET A 136 -6.40 -9.55 -4.08
N ALA A 137 -6.12 -10.86 -4.08
CA ALA A 137 -6.85 -11.82 -4.89
C ALA A 137 -8.34 -11.87 -4.50
N ALA A 138 -8.65 -11.88 -3.20
CA ALA A 138 -10.02 -11.86 -2.70
C ALA A 138 -10.75 -10.56 -3.09
N LYS A 139 -10.08 -9.41 -3.04
CA LYS A 139 -10.65 -8.14 -3.51
C LYS A 139 -10.97 -8.18 -5.01
N ILE A 140 -10.05 -8.68 -5.84
CA ILE A 140 -10.30 -8.84 -7.29
C ILE A 140 -11.48 -9.80 -7.52
N GLN A 141 -11.57 -10.90 -6.76
CA GLN A 141 -12.67 -11.86 -6.87
C GLN A 141 -14.04 -11.29 -6.49
N LYS A 142 -14.10 -10.22 -5.68
CA LYS A 142 -15.34 -9.50 -5.33
C LYS A 142 -15.86 -8.61 -6.47
N LEU A 143 -15.03 -8.28 -7.47
CA LEU A 143 -15.42 -7.45 -8.62
C LEU A 143 -16.35 -8.20 -9.58
N ALA A 144 -17.04 -7.47 -10.47
CA ALA A 144 -17.83 -8.08 -11.53
C ALA A 144 -16.95 -8.96 -12.44
N LYS A 145 -17.53 -10.03 -13.01
CA LYS A 145 -16.78 -10.96 -13.88
C LYS A 145 -16.19 -10.30 -15.11
N ALA A 146 -16.85 -9.27 -15.65
CA ALA A 146 -16.32 -8.48 -16.75
C ALA A 146 -15.02 -7.75 -16.33
N THR A 147 -15.04 -7.09 -15.18
CA THR A 147 -13.88 -6.40 -14.60
C THR A 147 -12.73 -7.36 -14.29
N GLN A 148 -13.01 -8.52 -13.68
CA GLN A 148 -11.99 -9.56 -13.46
C GLN A 148 -11.31 -9.95 -14.77
N HIS A 149 -12.09 -10.19 -15.82
CA HIS A 149 -11.55 -10.59 -17.12
C HIS A 149 -10.72 -9.50 -17.79
N VAL A 150 -11.14 -8.22 -17.73
CA VAL A 150 -10.33 -7.11 -18.25
C VAL A 150 -9.02 -6.98 -17.48
N LEU A 151 -9.04 -7.13 -16.15
CA LEU A 151 -7.83 -7.05 -15.32
C LEU A 151 -6.84 -8.18 -15.61
N GLU A 152 -7.32 -9.39 -15.90
CA GLU A 152 -6.48 -10.51 -16.34
C GLU A 152 -5.75 -10.16 -17.65
N MET A 153 -6.46 -9.61 -18.63
CA MET A 153 -5.86 -9.20 -19.91
C MET A 153 -4.86 -8.05 -19.72
N ALA A 154 -5.21 -7.07 -18.90
CA ALA A 154 -4.33 -5.95 -18.54
C ALA A 154 -3.01 -6.40 -17.90
N ALA A 155 -3.07 -7.41 -17.01
CA ALA A 155 -1.89 -7.95 -16.34
C ALA A 155 -0.87 -8.57 -17.32
N CYS A 156 -1.30 -9.02 -18.50
CA CYS A 156 -0.42 -9.54 -19.54
C CYS A 156 0.31 -8.47 -20.35
N ILE A 157 -0.14 -7.21 -20.33
CA ILE A 157 0.45 -6.12 -21.14
C ILE A 157 1.69 -5.54 -20.46
N GLY A 158 1.59 -5.28 -19.15
CA GLY A 158 2.68 -4.69 -18.36
C GLY A 158 2.16 -3.80 -17.23
N ASN A 159 3.08 -3.12 -16.54
CA ASN A 159 2.75 -2.24 -15.42
C ASN A 159 2.14 -0.89 -15.84
N LYS A 160 2.28 -0.50 -17.11
CA LYS A 160 1.70 0.70 -17.72
C LYS A 160 1.30 0.41 -19.16
N PHE A 161 0.11 0.84 -19.53
CA PHE A 161 -0.45 0.73 -20.88
C PHE A 161 -1.55 1.78 -21.04
N ASP A 162 -1.91 2.10 -22.28
CA ASP A 162 -3.05 2.95 -22.60
C ASP A 162 -4.34 2.14 -22.79
N LEU A 163 -5.48 2.84 -22.75
CA LEU A 163 -6.80 2.22 -22.86
C LEU A 163 -7.00 1.59 -24.25
N GLU A 164 -6.45 2.20 -25.30
CA GLU A 164 -6.51 1.70 -26.67
C GLU A 164 -5.84 0.33 -26.81
N THR A 165 -4.64 0.17 -26.24
CA THR A 165 -3.90 -1.11 -26.23
C THR A 165 -4.70 -2.18 -25.50
N LEU A 166 -5.26 -1.85 -24.33
CA LEU A 166 -6.10 -2.77 -23.59
C LEU A 166 -7.38 -3.14 -24.35
N ALA A 167 -8.01 -2.19 -25.03
CA ALA A 167 -9.22 -2.43 -25.81
C ALA A 167 -8.97 -3.35 -27.01
N ILE A 168 -7.80 -3.22 -27.66
CA ILE A 168 -7.37 -4.13 -28.73
C ILE A 168 -7.22 -5.55 -28.19
N VAL A 169 -6.51 -5.72 -27.07
CA VAL A 169 -6.28 -7.03 -26.43
C VAL A 169 -7.58 -7.64 -25.88
N TYR A 170 -8.48 -6.81 -25.37
CA TYR A 170 -9.79 -7.20 -24.86
C TYR A 170 -10.84 -7.43 -25.97
N GLU A 171 -10.50 -7.14 -27.22
CA GLU A 171 -11.38 -7.25 -28.40
C GLU A 171 -12.72 -6.50 -28.22
N LYS A 172 -12.68 -5.32 -27.59
CA LYS A 172 -13.84 -4.44 -27.39
C LYS A 172 -13.53 -3.01 -27.85
N THR A 173 -14.58 -2.21 -27.96
CA THR A 173 -14.41 -0.76 -28.12
C THR A 173 -13.83 -0.15 -26.85
N ALA A 174 -13.05 0.91 -26.97
CA ALA A 174 -12.47 1.62 -25.81
C ALA A 174 -13.52 2.02 -24.77
N GLY A 175 -14.72 2.44 -25.22
CA GLY A 175 -15.83 2.77 -24.32
C GLY A 175 -16.29 1.56 -23.50
N LYS A 176 -16.52 0.41 -24.14
CA LYS A 176 -16.93 -0.81 -23.43
C LYS A 176 -15.83 -1.34 -22.50
N THR A 177 -14.57 -1.25 -22.91
CA THR A 177 -13.42 -1.61 -22.06
C THR A 177 -13.36 -0.72 -20.82
N ALA A 178 -13.59 0.60 -20.96
CA ALA A 178 -13.63 1.51 -19.83
C ALA A 178 -14.79 1.20 -18.88
N ASP A 179 -15.98 0.92 -19.42
CA ASP A 179 -17.15 0.52 -18.62
C ASP A 179 -16.91 -0.78 -17.84
N ASP A 180 -16.23 -1.75 -18.46
CA ASP A 180 -15.93 -3.03 -17.81
C ASP A 180 -14.78 -2.91 -16.80
N LEU A 181 -13.88 -1.93 -16.96
CA LEU A 181 -12.74 -1.67 -16.08
C LEU A 181 -13.11 -0.81 -14.86
N TRP A 182 -14.16 0.01 -14.94
CA TRP A 182 -14.61 0.88 -13.86
C TRP A 182 -15.80 0.26 -13.11
N PRO A 183 -15.59 -0.37 -11.93
CA PRO A 183 -16.65 -1.01 -11.15
C PRO A 183 -17.64 -0.02 -10.53
#